data_AF-A0A6L8MVY7-F1
#
_entry.id   AF-A0A6L8MVY7-F1
#
_cell.length_a   1.000
_cell.length_b   1.000
_cell.length_c   1.000
_cell.angle_alpha   90.00
_cell.angle_beta   90.00
_cell.angle_gamma   90.00
#
_symmetry.space_group_name_H-M   'P 1'
#
loop_
_entity.id
_entity.type
_entity.pdbx_description
1 polymer ?
#
loop_
_entity_poly.entity_id
_entity_poly.type
_entity_poly.pdbx_seq_one_letter_code
_entity_poly.pdbx_strand_id
1 'polypeptide(L)'
;MFASRNVIKIIFSVFCLMFCLGNTVFADTPSEVVNTVESSEVFNLYPNIDRENKKILEITDNQGNVVKYIFQYLVDTPYSEEITSRISGRDMTMKLSVSISSLLLIGFDVQTNTIEKILVDYSLLEREGTVNIINLDTNASVKLAAEEISPELVELWEEMSFNKSSLVIETEEEIRAQMRERSVNSPCMYWVCTKHKEGGGKWHDGCSQIGNFACQLAGIKLPYVGTIACSGAVMLGCYIPSYRVCMDGYWETRFCPN
;
A
#
# COMPACT_ATOMS: atom_id res chain seq x y z
N MET A 1 51.74 37.54 62.69
CA MET A 1 52.21 37.13 61.35
C MET A 1 51.20 36.16 60.76
N PHE A 2 50.63 36.49 59.59
CA PHE A 2 49.74 35.72 58.69
C PHE A 2 48.43 35.16 59.28
N ALA A 3 47.21 35.65 59.03
CA ALA A 3 46.49 36.01 57.80
C ALA A 3 46.21 34.82 56.84
N SER A 4 44.98 34.29 56.84
CA SER A 4 44.28 33.94 55.59
C SER A 4 42.76 33.80 55.82
N ARG A 5 42.00 34.67 55.16
CA ARG A 5 40.55 34.58 54.95
C ARG A 5 40.27 33.59 53.83
N ASN A 6 39.37 32.63 54.02
CA ASN A 6 38.80 31.86 52.92
C ASN A 6 37.47 32.47 52.50
N VAL A 7 37.51 33.13 51.35
CA VAL A 7 36.35 33.67 50.61
C VAL A 7 35.88 32.58 49.66
N ILE A 8 34.72 32.00 49.92
CA ILE A 8 34.02 31.11 48.99
C ILE A 8 33.40 31.99 47.90
N LYS A 9 34.01 31.99 46.71
CA LYS A 9 33.43 32.57 45.50
C LYS A 9 32.36 31.62 44.96
N ILE A 10 31.10 32.01 45.09
CA ILE A 10 29.97 31.42 44.36
C ILE A 10 30.10 31.90 42.90
N ILE A 11 30.50 31.00 42.01
CA ILE A 11 30.48 31.23 40.56
C ILE A 11 29.03 31.02 40.12
N PHE A 12 28.29 32.12 40.00
CA PHE A 12 27.03 32.15 39.25
C PHE A 12 27.39 31.96 37.77
N SER A 13 27.33 30.72 37.31
CA SER A 13 27.39 30.41 35.88
C SER A 13 26.05 30.84 35.28
N VAL A 14 26.01 32.06 34.74
CA VAL A 14 24.93 32.54 33.89
C VAL A 14 24.96 31.70 32.62
N PHE A 15 24.25 30.57 32.66
CA PHE A 15 23.95 29.78 31.47
C PHE A 15 23.00 30.65 30.63
N CYS A 16 23.58 31.28 29.61
CA CYS A 16 22.87 32.03 28.61
C CYS A 16 21.93 31.03 27.91
N LEU A 17 20.65 31.09 28.29
CA LEU A 17 19.52 30.55 27.53
C LEU A 17 19.50 31.28 26.18
N MET A 18 20.35 30.82 25.28
CA MET A 18 20.27 31.12 23.87
C MET A 18 19.06 30.31 23.38
N PHE A 19 17.87 30.88 23.58
CA PHE A 19 16.69 30.55 22.80
C PHE A 19 17.09 30.77 21.33
N CYS A 20 17.55 29.70 20.68
CA CYS A 20 17.41 29.57 19.25
C CYS A 20 15.90 29.53 18.99
N LEU A 21 15.30 30.71 18.89
CA LEU A 21 14.12 30.93 18.07
C LEU A 21 14.58 30.64 16.63
N GLY A 22 14.79 29.35 16.34
CA GLY A 22 14.75 28.89 14.98
C GLY A 22 13.36 29.28 14.51
N ASN A 23 13.30 30.20 13.56
CA ASN A 23 12.13 30.38 12.73
C ASN A 23 11.88 29.01 12.10
N THR A 24 11.06 28.19 12.76
CA THR A 24 10.45 27.03 12.13
C THR A 24 9.55 27.66 11.08
N VAL A 25 10.05 27.71 9.85
CA VAL A 25 9.27 28.04 8.67
C VAL A 25 8.20 26.97 8.61
N PHE A 26 7.03 27.28 9.15
CA PHE A 26 5.85 26.48 8.90
C PHE A 26 5.58 26.62 7.40
N ALA A 27 5.34 25.50 6.72
CA ALA A 27 4.93 25.54 5.32
C ALA A 27 3.58 26.28 5.27
N ASP A 28 3.59 27.50 4.74
CA ASP A 28 2.43 28.41 4.76
C ASP A 28 1.50 28.14 3.57
N THR A 29 1.94 27.31 2.61
CA THR A 29 1.16 27.02 1.39
C THR A 29 1.03 25.52 1.08
N PRO A 30 -0.11 25.07 0.50
CA PRO A 30 -0.28 23.69 0.05
C PRO A 30 0.81 23.21 -0.91
N SER A 31 1.35 24.11 -1.75
CA SER A 31 2.45 23.81 -2.67
C SER A 31 3.75 23.45 -1.96
N GLU A 32 4.07 24.13 -0.84
CA GLU A 32 5.26 23.81 -0.04
C GLU A 32 5.10 22.44 0.65
N VAL A 33 3.91 22.12 1.12
CA VAL A 33 3.61 20.81 1.72
C VAL A 33 3.75 19.70 0.68
N VAL A 34 3.21 19.88 -0.53
CA VAL A 34 3.37 18.92 -1.64
C VAL A 34 4.84 18.68 -1.95
N ASN A 35 5.63 19.75 -2.12
CA ASN A 35 7.06 19.62 -2.41
C ASN A 35 7.81 18.90 -1.28
N THR A 36 7.46 19.21 -0.03
CA THR A 36 8.05 18.55 1.14
C THR A 36 7.74 17.05 1.13
N VAL A 37 6.48 16.67 0.90
CA VAL A 37 6.05 15.27 0.83
C VAL A 37 6.70 14.53 -0.33
N GLU A 38 6.68 15.09 -1.55
CA GLU A 38 7.22 14.47 -2.75
C GLU A 38 8.76 14.40 -2.76
N SER A 39 9.44 15.17 -1.90
CA SER A 39 10.88 15.07 -1.65
C SER A 39 11.28 13.94 -0.70
N SER A 40 10.31 13.28 -0.05
CA SER A 40 10.61 12.22 0.90
C SER A 40 11.15 10.95 0.22
N GLU A 41 11.99 10.21 0.95
CA GLU A 41 12.66 9.00 0.45
C GLU A 41 11.71 7.88 0.01
N VAL A 42 10.44 7.91 0.45
CA VAL A 42 9.44 6.88 0.14
C VAL A 42 9.18 6.76 -1.37
N PHE A 43 9.32 7.86 -2.12
CA PHE A 43 9.17 7.86 -3.57
C PHE A 43 10.31 7.13 -4.29
N ASN A 44 11.45 6.91 -3.64
CA ASN A 44 12.52 6.07 -4.17
C ASN A 44 12.24 4.59 -3.92
N LEU A 45 11.49 4.26 -2.86
CA LEU A 45 11.09 2.88 -2.53
C LEU A 45 9.99 2.37 -3.46
N TYR A 46 9.12 3.26 -3.95
CA TYR A 46 8.00 2.93 -4.83
C TYR A 46 8.10 3.70 -6.15
N PRO A 47 8.97 3.27 -7.09
CA PRO A 47 9.16 3.97 -8.36
C PRO A 47 7.91 3.96 -9.27
N ASN A 48 7.01 3.00 -9.07
CA ASN A 48 5.76 2.84 -9.83
C ASN A 48 4.56 3.55 -9.16
N ILE A 49 4.82 4.61 -8.41
CA ILE A 49 3.78 5.41 -7.75
C ILE A 49 3.07 6.31 -8.76
N ASP A 50 1.74 6.27 -8.77
CA ASP A 50 0.93 7.17 -9.58
C ASP A 50 0.86 8.55 -8.93
N ARG A 51 1.67 9.47 -9.43
CA ARG A 51 1.74 10.87 -8.94
C ARG A 51 0.66 11.76 -9.53
N GLU A 52 0.07 11.36 -10.66
CA GLU A 52 -0.90 12.16 -11.40
C GLU A 52 -2.29 12.08 -10.76
N ASN A 53 -2.66 10.89 -10.28
CA ASN A 53 -3.96 10.66 -9.64
C ASN A 53 -3.93 10.76 -8.11
N LYS A 54 -3.00 11.55 -7.55
CA LYS A 54 -2.93 11.74 -6.10
C LYS A 54 -4.19 12.42 -5.56
N LYS A 55 -4.60 12.03 -4.36
CA LYS A 55 -5.63 12.73 -3.59
C LYS A 55 -5.01 13.41 -2.38
N ILE A 56 -5.51 14.61 -2.06
CA ILE A 56 -5.09 15.36 -0.88
C ILE A 56 -6.34 15.60 -0.04
N LEU A 57 -6.31 15.12 1.20
CA LEU A 57 -7.34 15.39 2.20
C LEU A 57 -6.79 16.36 3.24
N GLU A 58 -7.53 17.42 3.50
CA GLU A 58 -7.24 18.37 4.57
C GLU A 58 -8.05 18.00 5.81
N ILE A 59 -7.37 17.91 6.95
CA ILE A 59 -8.00 17.73 8.26
C ILE A 59 -7.93 19.05 9.00
N THR A 60 -9.08 19.57 9.40
CA THR A 60 -9.21 20.82 10.13
C THR A 60 -9.54 20.60 11.61
N ASP A 61 -9.12 21.54 12.45
CA ASP A 61 -9.58 21.62 13.84
C ASP A 61 -11.01 22.20 13.94
N ASN A 62 -11.52 22.34 15.16
CA ASN A 62 -12.85 22.91 15.43
C ASN A 62 -12.97 24.39 15.04
N GLN A 63 -11.86 25.06 14.77
CA GLN A 63 -11.75 26.45 14.37
C GLN A 63 -11.60 26.59 12.84
N GLY A 64 -11.52 25.47 12.11
CA GLY A 64 -11.36 25.42 10.66
C GLY A 64 -9.91 25.57 10.18
N ASN A 65 -8.92 25.56 11.07
CA ASN A 65 -7.50 25.59 10.68
C ASN A 65 -7.07 24.20 10.22
N VAL A 66 -6.33 24.11 9.12
CA VAL A 66 -5.75 22.85 8.67
C VAL A 66 -4.64 22.42 9.64
N VAL A 67 -4.82 21.26 10.25
CA VAL A 67 -3.86 20.68 11.20
C VAL A 67 -3.06 19.52 10.60
N LYS A 68 -3.60 18.87 9.56
CA LYS A 68 -2.94 17.76 8.89
C LYS A 68 -3.37 17.66 7.43
N TYR A 69 -2.42 17.33 6.56
CA TYR A 69 -2.67 16.94 5.18
C TYR A 69 -2.46 15.43 5.06
N ILE A 70 -3.35 14.72 4.36
CA ILE A 70 -3.16 13.31 4.00
C ILE A 70 -3.10 13.22 2.48
N PHE A 71 -1.95 12.79 1.98
CA PHE A 71 -1.71 12.48 0.59
C PHE A 71 -1.94 11.00 0.37
N GLN A 72 -2.68 10.67 -0.66
CA GLN A 72 -2.93 9.31 -1.09
C GLN A 72 -2.43 9.12 -2.51
N TYR A 73 -1.63 8.07 -2.69
CA TYR A 73 -1.11 7.63 -3.97
C TYR A 73 -1.47 6.17 -4.22
N LEU A 74 -1.60 5.81 -5.50
CA LEU A 74 -1.69 4.42 -5.91
C LEU A 74 -0.28 3.89 -6.18
N VAL A 75 -0.01 2.68 -5.72
CA VAL A 75 1.27 1.99 -5.94
C VAL A 75 0.96 0.64 -6.56
N ASP A 76 1.34 0.45 -7.82
CA ASP A 76 1.15 -0.84 -8.46
C ASP A 76 2.13 -1.88 -7.90
N THR A 77 1.57 -2.95 -7.35
CA THR A 77 2.31 -4.11 -6.84
C THR A 77 2.06 -5.31 -7.75
N PRO A 78 2.82 -5.45 -8.86
CA PRO A 78 2.70 -6.61 -9.71
C PRO A 78 3.26 -7.84 -8.99
N TYR A 79 2.53 -8.94 -9.03
CA TYR A 79 3.07 -10.24 -8.66
C TYR A 79 2.71 -11.28 -9.71
N SER A 80 3.56 -12.30 -9.80
CA SER A 80 3.28 -13.46 -10.65
C SER A 80 3.28 -14.69 -9.80
N GLU A 81 2.23 -15.48 -9.92
CA GLU A 81 2.11 -16.78 -9.28
C GLU A 81 2.33 -17.88 -10.31
N GLU A 82 3.07 -18.91 -9.93
CA GLU A 82 3.23 -20.11 -10.74
C GLU A 82 2.26 -21.19 -10.25
N ILE A 83 1.31 -21.54 -11.11
CA ILE A 83 0.30 -22.57 -10.85
C ILE A 83 0.76 -23.82 -11.58
N THR A 84 1.07 -24.88 -10.83
CA THR A 84 1.42 -26.16 -11.44
C THR A 84 0.21 -27.08 -11.46
N SER A 85 -0.24 -27.43 -12.66
CA SER A 85 -1.36 -28.33 -12.90
C SER A 85 -0.88 -29.62 -13.53
N ARG A 86 -1.43 -30.75 -13.09
CA ARG A 86 -1.10 -32.06 -13.67
C ARG A 86 -2.08 -32.41 -14.77
N ILE A 87 -1.63 -32.35 -16.02
CA ILE A 87 -2.47 -32.59 -17.20
C ILE A 87 -1.93 -33.80 -17.94
N SER A 88 -2.78 -34.83 -18.10
CA SER A 88 -2.43 -36.09 -18.79
C SER A 88 -1.16 -36.76 -18.23
N GLY A 89 -0.95 -36.66 -16.92
CA GLY A 89 0.19 -37.26 -16.23
C GLY A 89 1.49 -36.45 -16.26
N ARG A 90 1.53 -35.31 -16.97
CA ARG A 90 2.65 -34.37 -16.98
C ARG A 90 2.36 -33.15 -16.10
N ASP A 91 3.37 -32.68 -15.40
CA ASP A 91 3.27 -31.41 -14.66
C ASP A 91 3.46 -30.26 -15.64
N MET A 92 2.54 -29.31 -15.60
CA MET A 92 2.50 -28.14 -16.46
C MET A 92 2.48 -26.92 -15.55
N THR A 93 3.47 -26.05 -15.69
CA THR A 93 3.55 -24.82 -14.91
C THR A 93 3.00 -23.66 -15.73
N MET A 94 1.93 -23.08 -15.23
CA MET A 94 1.31 -21.86 -15.72
C MET A 94 1.83 -20.68 -14.91
N LYS A 95 2.11 -19.54 -15.55
CA LYS A 95 2.45 -18.31 -14.85
C LYS A 95 1.29 -17.34 -14.96
N LEU A 96 0.59 -17.14 -13.86
CA LEU A 96 -0.48 -16.16 -13.75
C LEU A 96 0.12 -14.83 -13.29
N SER A 97 -0.08 -13.77 -14.07
CA SER A 97 0.26 -12.41 -13.65
C SER A 97 -0.97 -11.74 -13.08
N VAL A 98 -0.88 -11.28 -11.84
CA VAL A 98 -1.90 -10.47 -11.17
C VAL A 98 -1.24 -9.17 -10.74
N SER A 99 -1.84 -8.05 -11.11
CA SER A 99 -1.46 -6.76 -10.55
C SER A 99 -2.59 -6.28 -9.68
N ILE A 100 -2.28 -5.89 -8.44
CA ILE A 100 -3.20 -5.18 -7.56
C ILE A 100 -2.55 -3.88 -7.11
N SER A 101 -3.29 -2.79 -7.12
CA SER A 101 -2.79 -1.49 -6.69
C SER A 101 -2.94 -1.36 -5.17
N SER A 102 -1.84 -1.01 -4.53
CA SER A 102 -1.75 -0.69 -3.11
C SER A 102 -1.97 0.81 -2.87
N LEU A 103 -2.34 1.20 -1.64
CA LEU A 103 -2.45 2.61 -1.27
C LEU A 103 -1.24 3.04 -0.44
N LEU A 104 -0.53 4.06 -0.91
CA LEU A 104 0.44 4.78 -0.08
C LEU A 104 -0.22 6.03 0.50
N LEU A 105 -0.32 6.07 1.82
CA LEU A 105 -0.80 7.22 2.58
C LEU A 105 0.41 7.93 3.20
N ILE A 106 0.55 9.22 2.92
CA ILE A 106 1.56 10.08 3.54
C ILE A 106 0.83 11.22 4.22
N GLY A 107 0.92 11.29 5.54
CA GLY A 107 0.33 12.40 6.27
C GLY A 107 1.40 13.35 6.78
N PHE A 108 1.13 14.64 6.61
CA PHE A 108 1.95 15.73 7.06
C PHE A 108 1.21 16.47 8.17
N ASP A 109 1.74 16.42 9.38
CA ASP A 109 1.22 17.17 10.52
C ASP A 109 1.78 18.59 10.51
N VAL A 110 0.90 19.57 10.40
CA VAL A 110 1.29 20.98 10.24
C VAL A 110 1.88 21.54 11.52
N GLN A 111 1.42 21.07 12.69
CA GLN A 111 1.84 21.59 13.98
C GLN A 111 3.21 21.06 14.38
N THR A 112 3.45 19.77 14.15
CA THR A 112 4.72 19.12 14.52
C THR A 112 5.73 19.10 13.38
N ASN A 113 5.33 19.46 12.16
CA ASN A 113 6.15 19.37 10.94
C ASN A 113 6.71 17.94 10.74
N THR A 114 5.89 16.93 11.03
CA THR A 114 6.28 15.51 10.91
C THR A 114 5.54 14.82 9.78
N ILE A 115 6.25 13.97 9.06
CA ILE A 115 5.69 13.08 8.04
C ILE A 115 5.55 11.68 8.63
N GLU A 116 4.37 11.09 8.48
CA GLU A 116 4.12 9.68 8.81
C GLU A 116 3.65 8.97 7.52
N LYS A 117 4.22 7.79 7.26
CA LYS A 117 4.04 7.03 6.00
C LYS A 117 3.43 5.67 6.29
N ILE A 118 2.32 5.36 5.62
CA ILE A 118 1.60 4.08 5.73
C ILE A 118 1.41 3.47 4.34
N LEU A 119 1.79 2.21 4.17
CA LEU A 119 1.41 1.40 3.01
C LEU A 119 0.26 0.49 3.38
N VAL A 120 -0.78 0.50 2.55
CA VAL A 120 -1.90 -0.41 2.58
C VAL A 120 -1.71 -1.39 1.44
N ASP A 121 -1.11 -2.53 1.77
CA ASP A 121 -0.70 -3.55 0.85
C ASP A 121 -1.83 -4.57 0.65
N TYR A 122 -2.44 -4.51 -0.54
CA TYR A 122 -3.50 -5.42 -0.95
C TYR A 122 -2.95 -6.66 -1.68
N SER A 123 -1.63 -6.85 -1.78
CA SER A 123 -1.02 -7.99 -2.49
C SER A 123 -1.41 -9.37 -1.94
N LEU A 124 -1.90 -9.43 -0.70
CA LEU A 124 -2.42 -10.65 -0.07
C LEU A 124 -3.92 -10.82 -0.18
N LEU A 125 -4.64 -9.84 -0.74
CA LEU A 125 -6.10 -9.86 -0.77
C LEU A 125 -6.61 -11.04 -1.58
N GLU A 126 -6.06 -11.28 -2.78
CA GLU A 126 -6.46 -12.39 -3.64
C GLU A 126 -6.19 -13.76 -2.98
N ARG A 127 -5.00 -13.96 -2.41
CA ARG A 127 -4.55 -15.27 -1.92
C ARG A 127 -5.07 -15.63 -0.54
N GLU A 128 -5.16 -14.65 0.35
CA GLU A 128 -5.43 -14.87 1.76
C GLU A 128 -6.72 -14.19 2.23
N GLY A 129 -7.35 -13.36 1.39
CA GLY A 129 -8.48 -12.53 1.83
C GLY A 129 -8.08 -11.51 2.88
N THR A 130 -6.79 -11.10 2.91
CA THR A 130 -6.26 -10.17 3.92
C THR A 130 -5.57 -8.96 3.30
N VAL A 131 -5.58 -7.85 4.03
CA VAL A 131 -4.87 -6.61 3.70
C VAL A 131 -3.85 -6.34 4.79
N ASN A 132 -2.64 -5.97 4.38
CA ASN A 132 -1.57 -5.63 5.31
C ASN A 132 -1.42 -4.11 5.41
N ILE A 133 -1.45 -3.55 6.61
CA ILE A 133 -1.21 -2.12 6.84
C ILE A 133 0.15 -1.98 7.52
N ILE A 134 1.07 -1.28 6.86
CA ILE A 134 2.48 -1.19 7.23
C ILE A 134 2.83 0.27 7.51
N ASN A 135 3.28 0.56 8.72
CA ASN A 135 3.92 1.83 9.02
C ASN A 135 5.36 1.79 8.49
N LEU A 136 5.66 2.61 7.48
CA LEU A 136 6.94 2.57 6.79
C LEU A 136 8.09 3.20 7.59
N ASP A 137 7.79 3.96 8.65
CA ASP A 137 8.80 4.55 9.53
C ASP A 137 9.32 3.56 10.58
N THR A 138 8.43 2.72 11.10
CA THR A 138 8.75 1.75 12.16
C THR A 138 8.84 0.31 11.66
N ASN A 139 8.40 0.06 10.42
CA ASN A 139 8.18 -1.27 9.85
C ASN A 139 7.19 -2.13 10.66
N ALA A 140 6.40 -1.53 11.55
CA ALA A 140 5.31 -2.20 12.23
C ALA A 140 4.17 -2.48 11.24
N SER A 141 3.61 -3.69 11.29
CA SER A 141 2.56 -4.10 10.38
C SER A 141 1.42 -4.81 11.10
N VAL A 142 0.23 -4.74 10.50
CA VAL A 142 -0.97 -5.46 10.93
C VAL A 142 -1.62 -6.13 9.72
N LYS A 143 -2.11 -7.34 9.91
CA LYS A 143 -2.89 -8.04 8.89
C LYS A 143 -4.35 -8.04 9.33
N LEU A 144 -5.24 -7.59 8.44
CA LEU A 144 -6.68 -7.53 8.66
C LEU A 144 -7.37 -8.39 7.60
N ALA A 145 -8.37 -9.18 7.99
CA ALA A 145 -9.21 -9.88 7.02
C ALA A 145 -10.12 -8.89 6.29
N ALA A 146 -10.47 -9.17 5.03
CA ALA A 146 -11.32 -8.31 4.20
C ALA A 146 -12.66 -7.98 4.89
N GLU A 147 -13.25 -8.98 5.55
CA GLU A 147 -14.48 -8.88 6.34
C GLU A 147 -14.38 -7.94 7.55
N GLU A 148 -13.17 -7.73 8.08
CA GLU A 148 -12.94 -6.77 9.18
C GLU A 148 -12.84 -5.33 8.68
N ILE A 149 -12.64 -5.13 7.37
CA ILE A 149 -12.44 -3.81 6.76
C ILE A 149 -13.74 -3.32 6.12
N SER A 150 -14.28 -4.07 5.15
CA SER A 150 -15.52 -3.70 4.46
C SER A 150 -16.15 -4.87 3.68
N PRO A 151 -17.48 -4.91 3.53
CA PRO A 151 -18.13 -5.90 2.68
C PRO A 151 -17.71 -5.78 1.20
N GLU A 152 -17.39 -4.58 0.72
CA GLU A 152 -16.93 -4.37 -0.66
C GLU A 152 -15.57 -5.02 -0.93
N LEU A 153 -14.69 -5.09 0.07
CA LEU A 153 -13.43 -5.82 -0.05
C LEU A 153 -13.64 -7.34 -0.06
N VAL A 154 -14.66 -7.83 0.64
CA VAL A 154 -15.07 -9.25 0.57
C VAL A 154 -15.57 -9.57 -0.83
N GLU A 155 -16.49 -8.77 -1.38
CA GLU A 155 -16.99 -8.95 -2.76
C GLU A 155 -15.84 -8.92 -3.78
N LEU A 156 -14.89 -7.99 -3.62
CA LEU A 156 -13.72 -7.92 -4.50
C LEU A 156 -12.85 -9.17 -4.38
N TRP A 157 -12.58 -9.64 -3.16
CA TRP A 157 -11.80 -10.84 -2.92
C TRP A 157 -12.46 -12.08 -3.54
N GLU A 158 -13.77 -12.24 -3.36
CA GLU A 158 -14.55 -13.33 -3.96
C GLU A 158 -14.52 -13.25 -5.49
N GLU A 159 -14.68 -12.05 -6.07
CA GLU A 159 -14.60 -11.84 -7.52
C GLU A 159 -13.22 -12.24 -8.07
N MET A 160 -12.14 -11.77 -7.44
CA MET A 160 -10.76 -12.11 -7.86
C MET A 160 -10.51 -13.61 -7.78
N SER A 161 -10.91 -14.24 -6.67
CA SER A 161 -10.77 -15.69 -6.45
C SER A 161 -11.56 -16.51 -7.48
N PHE A 162 -12.78 -16.09 -7.80
CA PHE A 162 -13.63 -16.72 -8.81
C PHE A 162 -13.06 -16.57 -10.22
N ASN A 163 -12.62 -15.37 -10.59
CA ASN A 163 -12.02 -15.11 -11.92
C ASN A 163 -10.74 -15.92 -12.12
N LYS A 164 -9.87 -15.97 -11.10
CA LYS A 164 -8.65 -16.79 -11.12
C LYS A 164 -8.97 -18.27 -11.30
N SER A 165 -9.91 -18.79 -10.52
CA SER A 165 -10.28 -20.20 -10.58
C SER A 165 -10.87 -20.57 -11.95
N SER A 166 -11.74 -19.72 -12.49
CA SER A 166 -12.34 -19.91 -13.82
C SER A 166 -11.26 -19.92 -14.91
N LEU A 167 -10.33 -18.97 -14.87
CA LEU A 167 -9.20 -18.92 -15.80
C LEU A 167 -8.34 -20.17 -15.76
N VAL A 168 -8.00 -20.66 -14.56
CA VAL A 168 -7.18 -21.87 -14.41
C VAL A 168 -7.89 -23.04 -15.07
N ILE A 169 -9.20 -23.21 -14.82
CA ILE A 169 -10.00 -24.29 -15.42
C ILE A 169 -10.03 -24.16 -16.95
N GLU A 170 -10.35 -22.98 -17.48
CA GLU A 170 -10.38 -22.72 -18.93
C GLU A 170 -9.02 -23.03 -19.58
N THR A 171 -7.94 -22.58 -18.96
CA THR A 171 -6.58 -22.81 -19.46
C THR A 171 -6.20 -24.29 -19.44
N GLU A 172 -6.58 -25.03 -18.38
CA GLU A 172 -6.36 -26.47 -18.33
C GLU A 172 -7.10 -27.22 -19.45
N GLU A 173 -8.32 -26.79 -19.80
CA GLU A 173 -9.11 -27.39 -20.88
C GLU A 173 -8.49 -27.14 -22.26
N GLU A 174 -8.05 -25.93 -22.54
CA GLU A 174 -7.36 -25.57 -23.78
C GLU A 174 -6.07 -26.38 -23.98
N ILE A 175 -5.29 -26.50 -22.90
CA ILE A 175 -4.07 -27.31 -22.90
C ILE A 175 -4.40 -28.78 -23.22
N ARG A 176 -5.43 -29.35 -22.58
CA ARG A 176 -5.85 -30.74 -22.83
C ARG A 176 -6.25 -30.93 -24.28
N ALA A 177 -6.95 -29.96 -24.87
CA ALA A 177 -7.32 -29.98 -26.29
C ALA A 177 -6.08 -29.95 -27.20
N GLN A 178 -5.14 -29.03 -26.96
CA GLN A 178 -3.90 -28.93 -27.75
C GLN A 178 -3.02 -30.19 -27.64
N MET A 179 -2.92 -30.81 -26.46
CA MET A 179 -2.18 -32.06 -26.27
C MET A 179 -2.79 -33.25 -27.02
N ARG A 180 -4.10 -33.27 -27.24
CA ARG A 180 -4.74 -34.32 -28.06
C ARG A 180 -4.40 -34.17 -29.54
N GLU A 181 -4.16 -32.95 -30.00
CA GLU A 181 -3.88 -32.65 -31.40
C GLU A 181 -2.39 -32.69 -31.76
N ARG A 182 -1.48 -32.51 -30.80
CA ARG A 182 -0.03 -32.45 -31.05
C ARG A 182 0.76 -33.42 -30.15
N SER A 183 1.56 -34.30 -30.74
CA SER A 183 2.60 -35.06 -30.03
C SER A 183 3.77 -34.12 -29.68
N VAL A 184 3.63 -33.34 -28.62
CA VAL A 184 4.64 -32.34 -28.24
C VAL A 184 5.87 -33.05 -27.64
N ASN A 185 6.88 -33.26 -28.48
CA ASN A 185 8.28 -33.42 -28.07
C ASN A 185 8.84 -32.02 -27.79
N SER A 186 9.35 -31.83 -26.59
CA SER A 186 9.53 -30.56 -25.86
C SER A 186 10.36 -29.45 -26.53
N PRO A 187 9.82 -28.23 -26.51
CA PRO A 187 10.54 -27.02 -26.08
C PRO A 187 9.89 -26.41 -24.82
N CYS A 188 10.60 -25.52 -24.11
CA CYS A 188 10.02 -24.75 -22.99
C CYS A 188 8.78 -23.98 -23.49
N MET A 189 7.64 -24.20 -22.84
CA MET A 189 6.40 -23.51 -23.16
C MET A 189 6.19 -22.37 -22.19
N TYR A 190 5.93 -21.18 -22.72
CA TYR A 190 5.63 -19.98 -21.95
C TYR A 190 4.20 -19.54 -22.27
N TRP A 191 3.44 -19.20 -21.23
CA TRP A 191 2.12 -18.59 -21.42
C TRP A 191 2.28 -17.10 -21.72
N VAL A 192 1.77 -16.66 -22.86
CA VAL A 192 1.72 -15.25 -23.26
C VAL A 192 0.31 -14.75 -23.10
N CYS A 193 0.11 -13.79 -22.18
CA CYS A 193 -1.19 -13.18 -21.97
C CYS A 193 -1.59 -12.28 -23.15
N THR A 194 -2.78 -12.48 -23.69
CA THR A 194 -3.36 -11.66 -24.79
C THR A 194 -4.50 -10.78 -24.32
N LYS A 195 -5.24 -11.19 -23.29
CA LYS A 195 -6.39 -10.45 -22.75
C LYS A 195 -6.28 -10.37 -21.24
N HIS A 196 -6.65 -9.21 -20.71
CA HIS A 196 -6.77 -9.02 -19.27
C HIS A 196 -8.21 -8.65 -18.92
N LYS A 197 -8.66 -9.07 -17.74
CA LYS A 197 -9.82 -8.50 -17.06
C LYS A 197 -9.30 -7.55 -16.00
N GLU A 198 -9.85 -6.35 -16.03
CA GLU A 198 -9.55 -5.29 -15.09
C GLU A 198 -10.79 -5.02 -14.27
N GLY A 199 -10.60 -4.64 -13.02
CA GLY A 199 -11.67 -4.25 -12.12
C GLY A 199 -11.14 -3.39 -10.97
N GLY A 200 -12.04 -2.96 -10.10
CA GLY A 200 -11.71 -2.07 -8.98
C GLY A 200 -11.29 -0.66 -9.44
N GLY A 201 -10.35 -0.05 -8.71
CA GLY A 201 -9.85 1.31 -8.97
C GLY A 201 -10.87 2.41 -8.68
N LYS A 202 -11.96 2.08 -7.99
CA LYS A 202 -13.11 2.95 -7.77
C LYS A 202 -13.32 3.22 -6.30
N TRP A 203 -13.97 4.35 -6.04
CA TRP A 203 -14.38 4.75 -4.70
C TRP A 203 -15.83 4.38 -4.50
N HIS A 204 -16.13 3.79 -3.34
CA HIS A 204 -17.51 3.50 -2.99
C HIS A 204 -18.16 4.73 -2.33
N ASP A 205 -19.18 5.30 -2.97
CA ASP A 205 -19.82 6.55 -2.53
C ASP A 205 -20.55 6.40 -1.18
N GLY A 206 -20.97 5.18 -0.82
CA GLY A 206 -21.68 4.89 0.44
C GLY A 206 -20.79 4.85 1.69
N CYS A 207 -19.47 4.92 1.52
CA CYS A 207 -18.53 4.53 2.55
C CYS A 207 -18.10 5.69 3.48
N SER A 208 -18.53 6.92 3.20
CA SER A 208 -18.37 8.08 4.10
C SER A 208 -18.98 7.88 5.50
N GLN A 209 -19.91 6.93 5.67
CA GLN A 209 -20.56 6.63 6.96
C GLN A 209 -19.71 5.73 7.89
N ILE A 210 -18.61 5.13 7.42
CA ILE A 210 -17.83 4.11 8.16
C ILE A 210 -16.75 4.74 9.07
N GLY A 211 -16.47 6.04 8.93
CA GLY A 211 -15.33 6.69 9.59
C GLY A 211 -15.24 6.60 11.12
N ASN A 212 -16.38 6.48 11.79
CA ASN A 212 -16.40 6.34 13.25
C ASN A 212 -16.02 4.94 13.74
N PHE A 213 -16.34 3.89 12.96
CA PHE A 213 -16.02 2.50 13.33
C PHE A 213 -14.55 2.18 13.08
N ALA A 214 -14.02 2.71 11.97
CA ALA A 214 -12.66 2.45 11.53
C ALA A 214 -11.60 3.01 12.52
N CYS A 215 -11.86 4.18 13.12
CA CYS A 215 -11.00 4.71 14.20
C CYS A 215 -11.04 3.87 15.49
N GLN A 216 -12.17 3.23 15.82
CA GLN A 216 -12.28 2.39 17.01
C GLN A 216 -11.53 1.07 16.85
N LEU A 217 -11.66 0.42 15.68
CA LEU A 217 -10.87 -0.77 15.36
C LEU A 217 -9.38 -0.45 15.25
N ALA A 218 -9.05 0.70 14.64
CA ALA A 218 -7.68 1.20 14.56
C ALA A 218 -7.09 1.48 15.94
N GLY A 219 -7.81 2.13 16.85
CA GLY A 219 -7.32 2.40 18.20
C GLY A 219 -6.97 1.14 19.02
N ILE A 220 -7.64 0.01 18.74
CA ILE A 220 -7.44 -1.24 19.48
C ILE A 220 -6.38 -2.12 18.84
N LYS A 221 -6.36 -2.24 17.50
CA LYS A 221 -5.43 -3.12 16.77
C LYS A 221 -4.22 -2.41 16.15
N LEU A 222 -4.27 -1.09 16.03
CA LEU A 222 -3.26 -0.25 15.36
C LEU A 222 -2.55 0.78 16.27
N PRO A 223 -2.31 0.54 17.58
CA PRO A 223 -1.65 1.55 18.41
C PRO A 223 -0.23 1.89 17.93
N TYR A 224 0.39 1.02 17.12
CA TYR A 224 1.74 1.17 16.59
C TYR A 224 1.79 1.60 15.11
N VAL A 225 0.65 1.62 14.40
CA VAL A 225 0.64 1.91 12.95
C VAL A 225 0.51 3.41 12.67
N GLY A 226 0.25 4.20 13.72
CA GLY A 226 0.35 5.65 13.72
C GLY A 226 -0.99 6.37 13.62
N THR A 227 -0.96 7.69 13.74
CA THR A 227 -2.17 8.53 13.90
C THR A 227 -2.93 8.70 12.60
N ILE A 228 -2.26 8.57 11.46
CA ILE A 228 -2.89 8.67 10.13
C ILE A 228 -3.73 7.45 9.87
N ALA A 229 -3.43 6.30 10.47
CA ALA A 229 -4.23 5.08 10.26
C ALA A 229 -5.72 5.33 10.59
N CYS A 230 -6.04 6.06 11.66
CA CYS A 230 -7.42 6.39 12.03
C CYS A 230 -8.12 7.27 10.98
N SER A 231 -7.49 8.39 10.59
CA SER A 231 -8.07 9.31 9.61
C SER A 231 -8.08 8.72 8.19
N GLY A 232 -7.07 7.91 7.88
CA GLY A 232 -6.94 7.15 6.64
C GLY A 232 -7.84 5.92 6.60
N ALA A 233 -8.38 5.44 7.71
CA ALA A 233 -9.26 4.28 7.73
C ALA A 233 -10.60 4.53 7.02
N VAL A 234 -11.05 5.79 6.97
CA VAL A 234 -12.12 6.20 6.05
C VAL A 234 -11.70 5.91 4.61
N MET A 235 -10.46 6.24 4.21
CA MET A 235 -9.99 5.96 2.86
C MET A 235 -9.87 4.46 2.59
N LEU A 236 -9.44 3.67 3.59
CA LEU A 236 -9.26 2.23 3.50
C LEU A 236 -10.54 1.48 3.15
N GLY A 237 -11.64 1.79 3.87
CA GLY A 237 -12.92 1.11 3.65
C GLY A 237 -13.53 1.45 2.30
N CYS A 238 -13.19 2.61 1.72
CA CYS A 238 -13.89 3.17 0.58
C CYS A 238 -13.17 2.99 -0.75
N TYR A 239 -11.88 2.66 -0.71
CA TYR A 239 -11.11 2.37 -1.90
C TYR A 239 -11.17 0.89 -2.22
N ILE A 240 -11.67 0.59 -3.42
CA ILE A 240 -11.63 -0.76 -4.00
C ILE A 240 -10.37 -0.79 -4.88
N PRO A 241 -9.32 -1.57 -4.51
CA PRO A 241 -8.07 -1.58 -5.26
C PRO A 241 -8.28 -2.01 -6.71
N SER A 242 -7.61 -1.32 -7.62
CA SER A 242 -7.57 -1.75 -9.02
C SER A 242 -6.82 -3.06 -9.13
N TYR A 243 -7.35 -3.95 -9.95
CA TYR A 243 -6.70 -5.21 -10.26
C TYR A 243 -6.70 -5.47 -11.76
N ARG A 244 -5.70 -6.22 -12.20
CA ARG A 244 -5.58 -6.76 -13.56
C ARG A 244 -5.20 -8.22 -13.47
N VAL A 245 -6.07 -9.08 -14.01
CA VAL A 245 -5.87 -10.54 -14.11
C VAL A 245 -5.78 -10.90 -15.59
N CYS A 246 -4.76 -11.67 -15.97
CA CYS A 246 -4.70 -12.25 -17.31
C CYS A 246 -5.88 -13.20 -17.51
N MET A 247 -6.71 -13.06 -18.55
CA MET A 247 -7.88 -13.92 -18.80
C MET A 247 -7.76 -14.82 -20.02
N ASP A 248 -6.86 -14.49 -20.95
CA ASP A 248 -6.69 -15.23 -22.20
C ASP A 248 -5.24 -15.10 -22.64
N GLY A 249 -4.77 -16.06 -23.43
CA GLY A 249 -3.40 -16.13 -23.86
C GLY A 249 -3.16 -17.25 -24.86
N TYR A 250 -1.89 -17.51 -25.13
CA TYR A 250 -1.49 -18.69 -25.86
C TYR A 250 -0.15 -19.20 -25.36
N TRP A 251 0.07 -20.49 -25.58
CA TRP A 251 1.36 -21.11 -25.33
C TRP A 251 2.30 -20.81 -26.49
N GLU A 252 3.36 -20.07 -26.19
CA GLU A 252 4.47 -19.87 -27.12
C GLU A 252 5.62 -20.81 -26.73
N THR A 253 6.12 -21.54 -27.71
CA THR A 253 7.34 -22.34 -27.56
C THR A 253 8.54 -21.44 -27.81
N ARG A 254 9.44 -21.32 -26.83
CA ARG A 254 10.73 -20.61 -27.01
C ARG A 254 11.90 -21.55 -26.83
N PHE A 255 13.04 -21.19 -27.44
CA PHE A 255 14.30 -21.84 -27.12
C PHE A 255 14.63 -21.58 -25.66
N CYS A 256 14.76 -22.64 -24.87
CA CYS A 256 15.20 -22.53 -23.49
C CYS A 256 16.63 -21.94 -23.48
N PRO A 257 16.92 -20.88 -22.70
CA PRO A 257 18.30 -20.56 -22.40
C PRO A 257 18.91 -21.73 -21.60
N ASN A 258 20.03 -22.25 -22.08
CA ASN A 258 20.83 -23.27 -21.37
C ASN A 258 21.50 -22.67 -20.13
#